data_AF-A0A9X2J980-F1
#
_entry.id   AF-A0A9X2J980-F1
#
_cell.length_a   1.000
_cell.length_b   1.000
_cell.length_c   1.000
_cell.angle_alpha   90.00
_cell.angle_beta   90.00
_cell.angle_gamma   90.00
#
_symmetry.space_group_name_H-M   'P 1'
#
loop_
_entity.id
_entity.type
_entity.pdbx_description
1 polymer ?
#
loop_
_entity_poly.entity_id
_entity_poly.type
_entity_poly.pdbx_seq_one_letter_code
_entity_poly.pdbx_strand_id
1 'polypeptide(L)'
;MGWYYNESTGEPQRGLEITMISITDLKSNTAYALDAQQTTDEDGRLRVELYTDHAIKVTAAVLALEIKYLAADAYYSKVYFVSAIIPTGLHIVGMLRIDSDLHWLPERTC
;
A
#
# COMPACT_ATOMS: atom_id res chain seq x y z
N MET A 1 -20.68 -1.64 11.85
CA MET A 1 -20.20 -1.15 10.54
C MET A 1 -19.28 0.03 10.80
N GLY A 2 -18.07 -0.01 10.25
CA GLY A 2 -17.04 1.01 10.46
C GLY A 2 -17.17 2.16 9.46
N TRP A 3 -16.04 2.75 9.11
CA TRP A 3 -15.93 3.86 8.17
C TRP A 3 -15.02 3.49 7.00
N TYR A 4 -15.36 4.00 5.82
CA TYR A 4 -14.50 3.93 4.63
C TYR A 4 -14.26 5.34 4.12
N TYR A 5 -13.17 5.57 3.38
CA TYR A 5 -12.92 6.89 2.80
C TYR A 5 -13.55 6.97 1.40
N ASN A 6 -14.48 7.92 1.21
CA ASN A 6 -15.06 8.16 -0.11
C ASN A 6 -14.30 9.29 -0.80
N GLU A 7 -13.50 8.94 -1.81
CA GLU A 7 -12.72 9.93 -2.57
C GLU A 7 -13.59 10.88 -3.39
N SER A 8 -14.77 10.46 -3.84
CA SER A 8 -15.68 11.31 -4.63
C SER A 8 -16.31 12.42 -3.79
N THR A 9 -16.58 12.16 -2.51
CA THR A 9 -17.13 13.17 -1.58
C THR A 9 -16.05 13.82 -0.70
N GLY A 10 -14.83 13.26 -0.68
CA GLY A 10 -13.70 13.75 0.09
C GLY A 10 -13.87 13.58 1.61
N GLU A 11 -14.75 12.68 2.04
CA GLU A 11 -15.10 12.52 3.45
C GLU A 11 -15.26 11.05 3.84
N PRO A 12 -15.01 10.69 5.11
CA PRO A 12 -15.33 9.37 5.64
C PRO A 12 -16.84 9.13 5.65
N GLN A 13 -17.26 7.97 5.16
CA GLN A 13 -18.66 7.56 5.15
C GLN A 13 -18.83 6.22 5.88
N ARG A 14 -20.03 5.99 6.43
CA ARG A 14 -20.34 4.73 7.11
C ARG A 14 -20.38 3.61 6.08
N GLY A 15 -19.63 2.54 6.33
CA GLY A 15 -19.61 1.41 5.43
C GLY A 15 -18.55 0.36 5.77
N LEU A 16 -18.13 -0.35 4.74
CA LEU A 16 -17.16 -1.42 4.80
C LEU A 16 -15.94 -1.03 3.99
N GLU A 17 -14.79 -0.93 4.67
CA GLU A 17 -13.50 -0.78 4.02
C GLU A 17 -12.85 -2.17 3.89
N ILE A 18 -12.28 -2.47 2.73
CA ILE A 18 -11.57 -3.71 2.46
C ILE A 18 -10.27 -3.37 1.75
N THR A 19 -9.15 -3.87 2.27
CA THR A 19 -7.91 -3.94 1.51
C THR A 19 -7.85 -5.23 0.72
N MET A 20 -7.45 -5.13 -0.55
CA MET A 20 -7.28 -6.27 -1.43
C MET A 20 -5.89 -6.23 -2.05
N ILE A 21 -5.22 -7.37 -2.03
CA ILE A 21 -3.95 -7.58 -2.72
C ILE A 21 -4.18 -8.60 -3.82
N SER A 22 -3.67 -8.30 -5.01
CA SER A 22 -3.76 -9.17 -6.17
C SER A 22 -2.39 -9.35 -6.82
N ILE A 23 -2.22 -10.49 -7.47
CA ILE A 23 -1.06 -10.78 -8.32
C ILE A 23 -1.48 -10.49 -9.75
N THR A 24 -0.78 -9.57 -10.40
CA THR A 24 -1.06 -9.19 -11.80
C THR A 24 -0.08 -9.87 -12.74
N ASP A 25 -0.60 -10.68 -13.66
CA ASP A 25 0.18 -11.17 -14.80
C ASP A 25 0.05 -10.18 -15.96
N LEU A 26 1.17 -9.53 -16.28
CA LEU A 26 1.26 -8.55 -17.36
C LEU A 26 1.11 -9.17 -18.75
N LYS A 27 1.43 -10.46 -18.93
CA LYS A 27 1.33 -11.12 -20.24
C LYS A 27 -0.13 -11.40 -20.60
N SER A 28 -0.90 -11.91 -19.64
CA SER A 28 -2.34 -12.17 -19.82
C SER A 28 -3.23 -10.97 -19.49
N ASN A 29 -2.65 -9.84 -19.04
CA ASN A 29 -3.37 -8.66 -18.58
C ASN A 29 -4.47 -9.02 -17.56
N THR A 30 -4.15 -9.92 -16.63
CA THR A 30 -5.12 -10.50 -15.68
C THR A 30 -4.58 -10.36 -14.26
N ALA A 31 -5.46 -9.94 -13.34
CA ALA A 31 -5.17 -9.88 -11.91
C ALA A 31 -5.88 -11.03 -11.18
N TYR A 32 -5.13 -11.74 -10.34
CA TYR A 32 -5.62 -12.83 -9.50
C TYR A 32 -5.68 -12.35 -8.05
N ALA A 33 -6.85 -12.43 -7.43
CA ALA A 33 -7.00 -12.07 -6.02
C ALA A 33 -6.13 -13.00 -5.15
N LEU A 34 -5.21 -12.41 -4.37
CA LEU A 34 -4.34 -13.14 -3.46
C LEU A 34 -4.94 -13.19 -2.06
N ASP A 35 -5.32 -12.03 -1.55
CA ASP A 35 -5.90 -11.90 -0.22
C ASP A 35 -6.76 -10.63 -0.12
N ALA A 36 -7.86 -10.72 0.60
CA ALA A 36 -8.75 -9.61 0.87
C ALA A 36 -9.12 -9.61 2.36
N GLN A 37 -8.93 -8.47 3.01
CA GLN A 37 -9.19 -8.33 4.45
C GLN A 37 -10.05 -7.10 4.68
N GLN A 38 -11.09 -7.28 5.48
CA GLN A 38 -11.85 -6.15 5.99
C GLN A 38 -10.94 -5.32 6.91
N THR A 39 -10.86 -4.02 6.63
CA THR A 39 -10.13 -3.08 7.48
C THR A 39 -11.10 -2.52 8.51
N THR A 40 -10.96 -2.95 9.77
CA THR A 40 -11.69 -2.37 10.90
C THR A 40 -10.83 -1.33 11.61
N ASP A 41 -11.44 -0.23 12.03
CA ASP A 41 -10.74 0.77 12.83
C ASP A 41 -10.27 0.13 14.16
N GLU A 42 -8.97 0.25 14.44
CA GLU A 42 -8.34 -0.22 15.67
C GLU A 42 -7.91 1.00 16.51
N ASP A 43 -8.27 1.00 17.80
CA ASP A 43 -7.95 2.12 18.70
C ASP A 43 -6.43 2.37 18.75
N GLY A 44 -6.04 3.62 18.49
CA GLY A 44 -4.65 4.05 18.52
C GLY A 44 -3.83 3.72 17.27
N ARG A 45 -4.44 3.18 16.22
CA ARG A 45 -3.76 2.86 14.95
C ARG A 45 -4.30 3.68 13.79
N LEU A 46 -3.38 4.11 12.92
CA LEU A 46 -3.75 4.73 11.66
C LEU A 46 -4.12 3.67 10.64
N ARG A 47 -5.09 3.98 9.79
CA ARG A 47 -5.54 3.08 8.71
C ARG A 47 -4.42 2.64 7.78
N VAL A 48 -3.46 3.53 7.49
CA VAL A 48 -2.27 3.20 6.69
C VAL A 48 -1.40 2.12 7.35
N GLU A 49 -1.38 2.02 8.68
CA GLU A 49 -0.65 0.97 9.40
C GLU A 49 -1.31 -0.38 9.19
N LEU A 50 -2.64 -0.44 9.21
CA LEU A 50 -3.39 -1.66 8.93
C LEU A 50 -3.16 -2.17 7.50
N TYR A 51 -3.12 -1.25 6.52
CA TYR A 51 -2.80 -1.61 5.14
C TYR A 51 -1.36 -2.09 4.98
N THR A 52 -0.43 -1.47 5.72
CA THR A 52 0.99 -1.86 5.73
C THR A 52 1.15 -3.28 6.27
N ASP A 53 0.52 -3.59 7.40
CA ASP A 53 0.54 -4.94 7.99
C ASP A 53 -0.01 -5.99 7.02
N HIS A 54 -1.09 -5.66 6.32
CA HIS A 54 -1.68 -6.56 5.33
C HIS A 54 -0.70 -6.83 4.18
N ALA A 55 -0.01 -5.81 3.67
CA ALA A 55 1.00 -5.96 2.64
C ALA A 55 2.21 -6.79 3.12
N ILE A 56 2.69 -6.54 4.35
CA ILE A 56 3.79 -7.32 4.96
C ILE A 56 3.38 -8.79 5.12
N LYS A 57 2.16 -9.06 5.57
CA LYS A 57 1.65 -10.43 5.79
C LYS A 57 1.74 -11.30 4.55
N VAL A 58 1.44 -10.76 3.37
CA VAL A 58 1.49 -11.53 2.11
C VAL A 58 2.88 -11.58 1.47
N THR A 59 3.84 -10.80 1.96
CA THR A 59 5.14 -10.62 1.31
C THR A 59 5.91 -11.93 1.17
N ALA A 60 5.90 -12.79 2.19
CA ALA A 60 6.58 -14.09 2.12
C ALA A 60 6.03 -14.97 0.98
N ALA A 61 4.72 -14.99 0.77
CA ALA A 61 4.09 -15.77 -0.30
C ALA A 61 4.40 -15.18 -1.68
N VAL A 62 4.39 -13.84 -1.80
CA VAL A 62 4.68 -13.12 -3.05
C VAL A 62 6.15 -13.30 -3.46
N LEU A 63 7.09 -13.19 -2.51
CA LEU A 63 8.52 -13.40 -2.78
C LEU A 63 8.85 -14.85 -3.16
N ALA A 64 8.14 -15.83 -2.60
CA ALA A 64 8.29 -17.23 -2.98
C ALA A 64 7.90 -17.50 -4.45
N LEU A 65 7.06 -16.63 -5.03
CA LEU A 65 6.69 -16.64 -6.45
C LEU A 65 7.64 -15.77 -7.30
N GLU A 66 8.77 -15.32 -6.74
CA GLU A 66 9.74 -14.43 -7.37
C GLU A 66 9.18 -13.05 -7.79
N ILE A 67 8.04 -12.65 -7.23
CA ILE A 67 7.43 -11.34 -7.47
C ILE A 67 8.12 -10.31 -6.58
N LYS A 68 8.68 -9.27 -7.19
CA LYS A 68 9.46 -8.24 -6.48
C LYS A 68 8.80 -6.87 -6.47
N TYR A 69 7.81 -6.63 -7.33
CA TYR A 69 7.23 -5.31 -7.51
C TYR A 69 5.83 -5.25 -6.90
N LEU A 70 5.59 -4.24 -6.08
CA LEU A 70 4.28 -3.91 -5.53
C LEU A 70 3.78 -2.64 -6.23
N ALA A 71 2.72 -2.77 -7.02
CA ALA A 71 2.06 -1.62 -7.63
C ALA A 71 1.03 -1.04 -6.64
N ALA A 72 1.09 0.27 -6.38
CA ALA A 72 0.18 0.96 -5.48
C ALA A 72 -0.19 2.35 -6.01
N ASP A 73 -1.36 2.86 -5.65
CA ASP A 73 -1.79 4.21 -6.01
C ASP A 73 -1.04 5.29 -5.22
N ALA A 74 -1.40 6.55 -5.45
CA ALA A 74 -0.75 7.69 -4.80
C ALA A 74 -1.04 7.86 -3.30
N TYR A 75 -2.09 7.23 -2.76
CA TYR A 75 -2.33 7.21 -1.32
C TYR A 75 -1.19 6.50 -0.57
N TYR A 76 -0.64 5.44 -1.16
CA TYR A 76 0.44 4.64 -0.58
C TYR A 76 1.83 5.26 -0.71
N SER A 77 1.97 6.37 -1.44
CA SER A 77 3.22 7.14 -1.56
C SER A 77 3.59 7.92 -0.29
N LYS A 78 3.11 7.49 0.87
CA LYS A 78 3.47 8.03 2.18
C LYS A 78 4.77 7.41 2.65
N VAL A 79 5.69 8.24 3.16
CA VAL A 79 7.00 7.80 3.69
C VAL A 79 6.87 6.64 4.66
N TYR A 80 5.85 6.65 5.52
CA TYR A 80 5.59 5.58 6.48
C TYR A 80 5.38 4.22 5.80
N PHE A 81 4.47 4.14 4.82
CA PHE A 81 4.18 2.90 4.08
C PHE A 81 5.41 2.44 3.29
N VAL A 82 6.04 3.36 2.56
CA VAL A 82 7.22 3.05 1.74
C VAL A 82 8.38 2.53 2.58
N SER A 83 8.67 3.18 3.72
CA SER A 83 9.77 2.79 4.60
C SER A 83 9.54 1.44 5.28
N ALA A 84 8.29 1.05 5.50
CA ALA A 84 7.94 -0.24 6.08
C ALA A 84 8.04 -1.39 5.06
N ILE A 85 7.74 -1.13 3.78
CA ILE A 85 7.76 -2.15 2.73
C ILE A 85 9.17 -2.41 2.19
N ILE A 86 10.02 -1.39 2.01
CA ILE A 86 11.36 -1.57 1.43
C ILE A 86 12.20 -2.67 2.14
N PRO A 87 12.26 -2.73 3.49
CA PRO A 87 13.02 -3.77 4.20
C PRO A 87 12.52 -5.20 3.94
N THR A 88 11.29 -5.36 3.44
CA THR A 88 10.72 -6.69 3.12
C THR A 88 11.32 -7.30 1.86
N GLY A 89 12.02 -6.51 1.04
CA GLY A 89 12.57 -6.94 -0.25
C GLY A 89 11.67 -6.65 -1.45
N LEU A 90 10.48 -6.07 -1.23
CA LEU A 90 9.61 -5.56 -2.30
C LEU A 90 10.03 -4.16 -2.76
N HIS A 91 9.84 -3.90 -4.06
CA HIS A 91 10.02 -2.61 -4.71
C HIS A 91 8.66 -1.99 -5.02
N ILE A 92 8.39 -0.80 -4.51
CA ILE A 92 7.13 -0.11 -4.78
C ILE A 92 7.19 0.62 -6.12
N VAL A 93 6.15 0.45 -6.93
CA VAL A 93 5.88 1.22 -8.13
C VAL A 93 4.55 1.94 -7.93
N GLY A 94 4.57 3.27 -7.92
CA GLY A 94 3.37 4.05 -7.69
C GLY A 94 3.49 5.47 -8.19
N MET A 95 2.43 6.24 -7.98
CA MET A 95 2.35 7.65 -8.39
C MET A 95 2.61 8.54 -7.18
N LEU A 96 3.42 9.59 -7.33
CA LEU A 96 3.53 10.62 -6.29
C LEU A 96 2.30 11.52 -6.34
N ARG A 97 1.85 11.98 -5.17
CA ARG A 97 0.76 12.96 -5.12
C ARG A 97 1.26 14.32 -5.59
N ILE A 98 0.33 15.16 -6.06
CA ILE A 98 0.63 16.53 -6.50
C ILE A 98 1.22 17.41 -5.38
N ASP A 99 0.94 17.05 -4.12
CA ASP A 99 1.43 17.72 -2.90
C ASP A 99 2.70 17.06 -2.33
N SER A 100 3.41 16.24 -3.11
CA SER A 100 4.66 15.60 -2.67
C SER A 100 5.87 16.50 -2.93
N ASP A 101 6.54 16.92 -1.86
CA ASP A 101 7.78 17.72 -1.94
C ASP A 101 9.02 16.81 -1.97
N LEU A 102 9.63 16.67 -3.15
CA LEU A 102 10.87 15.94 -3.33
C LEU A 102 12.07 16.78 -2.84
N HIS A 103 12.72 16.30 -1.79
CA HIS A 103 13.93 16.92 -1.26
C HIS A 103 15.16 16.13 -1.70
N TRP A 104 16.04 16.75 -2.46
CA TRP A 104 17.35 16.18 -2.76
C TRP A 104 18.33 16.55 -1.64
N LEU A 105 18.89 15.55 -0.98
CA LEU A 105 19.96 15.73 0.00
C LEU A 105 21.29 15.36 -0.67
N PRO A 106 22.20 16.31 -0.94
CA PRO A 106 23.54 15.99 -1.42
C PRO A 106 24.25 15.06 -0.44
N GLU A 107 25.01 14.09 -0.95
CA GLU A 107 25.91 13.30 -0.14
C GLU A 107 26.82 14.24 0.67
N ARG A 108 26.83 14.09 2.00
CA ARG A 108 27.76 14.84 2.84
C ARG A 108 29.15 14.28 2.61
N THR A 109 29.93 14.94 1.75
CA THR A 109 31.37 14.70 1.62
C THR A 109 31.99 14.93 3.00
N CYS A 110 32.54 13.87 3.59
CA CYS A 110 33.32 13.91 4.81
C CYS A 110 34.69 14.53 4.58
#